data_AF-A0A2V5T052-F1
#
_entry.id   AF-A0A2V5T052-F1
#
_cell.length_a   1.000
_cell.length_b   1.000
_cell.length_c   1.000
_cell.angle_alpha   90.00
_cell.angle_beta   90.00
_cell.angle_gamma   90.00
#
_symmetry.space_group_name_H-M   'P 1'
#
loop_
_entity.id
_entity.type
_entity.pdbx_description
1 polymer ?
#
loop_
_entity_poly.entity_id
_entity_poly.type
_entity_poly.pdbx_seq_one_letter_code
_entity_poly.pdbx_strand_id
1 'polypeptide(L)'
;MSTATVTFHKLIQEAQDVSSTDSKQNHVVSRVFFRLDLNDEHYAEMSVILRQPFGTDYAKESIEVEKPFGSYAGNWNHNAFRKIVEDYYRSAIGRQGRAMRIGPGSENVRMRGNTIEFSKSYQLEIPQ
;
A
#
# COMPACT_ATOMS: atom_id res chain seq x y z
N MET A 1 -7.51 19.54 -13.03
CA MET A 1 -7.03 18.20 -12.62
C MET A 1 -6.19 17.67 -13.75
N SER A 2 -5.11 16.97 -13.42
CA SER A 2 -4.23 16.34 -14.40
C SER A 2 -4.24 14.83 -14.17
N THR A 3 -4.32 14.06 -15.26
CA THR A 3 -4.19 12.61 -15.22
C THR A 3 -2.73 12.23 -15.06
N ALA A 4 -2.43 11.42 -14.04
CA ALA A 4 -1.10 10.90 -13.75
C ALA A 4 -1.08 9.38 -13.79
N THR A 5 0.04 8.81 -14.21
CA THR A 5 0.30 7.37 -14.13
C THR A 5 1.12 7.06 -12.89
N VAL A 6 0.57 6.24 -11.99
CA VAL A 6 1.29 5.70 -10.83
C VAL A 6 1.69 4.27 -11.15
N THR A 7 3.00 3.97 -11.12
CA THR A 7 3.51 2.61 -11.34
C THR A 7 4.20 2.10 -10.09
N PHE A 8 3.51 1.20 -9.38
CA PHE A 8 4.06 0.45 -8.27
C PHE A 8 5.00 -0.64 -8.77
N HIS A 9 6.06 -0.94 -8.03
CA HIS A 9 7.05 -1.95 -8.43
C HIS A 9 7.61 -2.79 -7.28
N LYS A 10 7.50 -2.34 -6.03
CA LYS A 10 8.04 -3.06 -4.88
C LYS A 10 7.19 -2.86 -3.64
N LEU A 11 7.05 -3.92 -2.86
CA LEU A 11 6.42 -3.96 -1.55
C LEU A 11 7.40 -4.57 -0.55
N ILE A 12 7.73 -3.82 0.50
CA ILE A 12 8.43 -4.34 1.69
C ILE A 12 7.42 -4.42 2.82
N GLN A 13 7.39 -5.53 3.54
CA GLN A 13 6.57 -5.69 4.72
C GLN A 13 7.43 -5.96 5.94
N GLU A 14 7.18 -5.20 6.99
CA GLU A 14 7.73 -5.44 8.31
C GLU A 14 6.57 -5.57 9.30
N ALA A 15 6.64 -6.54 10.21
CA ALA A 15 5.70 -6.53 11.32
C ALA A 15 6.22 -5.51 12.33
N GLN A 16 5.39 -4.54 12.69
CA GLN A 16 5.59 -3.81 13.93
C GLN A 16 4.67 -4.43 14.98
N ASP A 17 5.20 -5.41 15.71
CA ASP A 17 4.55 -5.88 16.93
C ASP A 17 4.73 -4.78 17.98
N VAL A 18 3.80 -3.81 18.02
CA VAL A 18 3.76 -2.84 19.11
C VAL A 18 3.27 -3.62 20.32
N SER A 19 4.11 -3.80 21.34
CA SER A 19 3.77 -4.57 22.54
C SER A 19 2.73 -3.85 23.41
N SER A 20 1.55 -3.54 22.88
CA SER A 20 0.41 -3.10 23.66
C SER A 20 -0.36 -4.34 24.10
N THR A 21 -0.87 -4.30 25.34
CA THR A 21 -1.79 -5.30 25.88
C THR A 21 -3.14 -5.34 25.13
N ASP A 22 -3.32 -4.51 24.11
CA ASP A 22 -4.50 -4.39 23.27
C ASP A 22 -4.18 -4.83 21.84
N SER A 23 -4.57 -6.06 21.50
CA SER A 23 -4.33 -6.66 20.18
C SER A 23 -4.91 -5.85 19.02
N LYS A 24 -5.84 -4.92 19.28
CA LYS A 24 -6.45 -4.03 18.28
C LYS A 24 -5.55 -2.88 17.84
N GLN A 25 -4.45 -2.62 18.55
CA GLN A 25 -3.48 -1.57 18.19
C GLN A 25 -2.27 -2.12 17.41
N ASN A 26 -2.23 -3.43 17.19
CA ASN A 26 -1.19 -4.07 16.40
C ASN A 26 -1.45 -3.87 14.90
N HIS A 27 -0.39 -3.59 14.15
CA HIS A 27 -0.48 -3.35 12.72
C HIS A 27 0.65 -4.07 11.98
N VAL A 28 0.33 -4.63 10.81
CA VAL A 28 1.38 -4.95 9.83
C VAL A 28 1.70 -3.66 9.09
N VAL A 29 2.97 -3.24 9.17
CA VAL A 29 3.45 -2.01 8.54
C VAL A 29 4.14 -2.39 7.24
N SER A 30 3.65 -1.87 6.12
CA SER A 30 4.29 -2.10 4.83
C SER A 30 4.69 -0.81 4.17
N ARG A 31 5.73 -0.87 3.34
CA ARG A 31 6.18 0.22 2.49
C ARG A 31 6.07 -0.20 1.04
N VAL A 32 5.30 0.57 0.28
CA VAL A 32 5.14 0.39 -1.16
C VAL A 32 5.98 1.44 -1.87
N PHE A 33 6.70 1.03 -2.91
CA PHE A 33 7.53 1.88 -3.75
C PHE A 33 6.92 2.00 -5.15
N PHE A 34 6.98 3.21 -5.70
CA PHE A 34 6.39 3.53 -6.98
C PHE A 34 7.12 4.67 -7.70
N ARG A 35 6.76 4.88 -8.96
CA ARG A 35 7.05 6.11 -9.70
C ARG A 35 5.75 6.81 -10.06
N LEU A 36 5.80 8.12 -10.22
CA LEU A 36 4.71 8.95 -10.68
C LEU A 36 5.13 9.63 -11.99
N ASP A 37 4.34 9.43 -13.04
CA ASP A 37 4.47 10.13 -14.31
C ASP A 37 3.29 11.12 -14.41
N LEU A 38 3.57 12.42 -14.39
CA LEU A 38 2.56 13.48 -14.40
C LEU A 38 2.97 14.56 -15.39
N ASN A 39 2.14 14.78 -16.42
CA ASN A 39 2.48 15.59 -17.58
C ASN A 39 3.81 15.08 -18.21
N ASP A 40 4.80 15.96 -18.41
CA ASP A 40 6.13 15.63 -18.93
C ASP A 40 7.17 15.38 -17.81
N GLU A 41 6.73 15.27 -16.55
CA GLU A 41 7.62 15.06 -15.41
C GLU A 41 7.55 13.62 -14.89
N HIS A 42 8.74 13.09 -14.56
CA HIS A 42 8.95 11.75 -14.04
C HIS A 42 9.52 11.81 -12.62
N TYR A 43 8.70 11.42 -11.65
CA TYR A 43 9.08 11.37 -10.23
C TYR A 43 9.40 9.93 -9.84
N ALA A 44 10.69 9.62 -9.80
CA ALA A 44 11.20 8.34 -9.33
C ALA A 44 11.35 8.30 -7.79
N GLU A 45 11.60 7.10 -7.26
CA GLU A 45 11.92 6.86 -5.84
C GLU A 45 10.81 7.27 -4.84
N MET A 46 9.57 7.28 -5.30
CA MET A 46 8.42 7.56 -4.45
C MET A 46 8.09 6.33 -3.58
N SER A 47 7.55 6.57 -2.39
CA SER A 47 7.06 5.49 -1.52
C SER A 47 5.90 5.93 -0.63
N VAL A 48 5.15 4.97 -0.11
CA VAL A 48 4.08 5.22 0.87
C VAL A 48 4.08 4.12 1.93
N ILE A 49 3.77 4.51 3.17
CA ILE A 49 3.57 3.59 4.28
C ILE A 49 2.09 3.24 4.36
N LEU A 50 1.80 1.96 4.58
CA LEU A 50 0.45 1.47 4.81
C LEU A 50 0.40 0.59 6.06
N ARG A 51 -0.71 0.66 6.81
CA ARG A 51 -0.95 -0.13 8.01
C ARG A 51 -2.20 -0.98 7.82
N GLN A 52 -2.03 -2.29 7.99
CA GLN A 52 -3.12 -3.24 8.05
C GLN A 52 -3.37 -3.59 9.53
N PRO A 53 -4.59 -3.36 10.06
CA PRO A 53 -4.95 -3.81 11.39
C PRO A 53 -4.70 -5.31 11.58
N PHE A 54 -4.12 -5.68 12.73
CA PHE A 54 -3.86 -7.06 13.11
C PHE A 54 -5.04 -7.66 13.89
N GLY A 55 -5.21 -8.99 13.81
CA GLY A 55 -6.23 -9.72 14.57
C GLY A 55 -7.66 -9.54 14.05
N THR A 56 -7.84 -8.85 12.93
CA THR A 56 -9.12 -8.64 12.26
C THR A 56 -9.21 -9.44 10.96
N ASP A 57 -10.38 -9.46 10.32
CA ASP A 57 -10.55 -10.11 9.02
C ASP A 57 -9.70 -9.39 7.96
N TYR A 58 -8.60 -10.03 7.60
CA TYR A 58 -7.62 -9.49 6.65
C TYR A 58 -8.27 -9.03 5.35
N ALA A 59 -9.33 -9.70 4.87
CA ALA A 59 -9.93 -9.42 3.57
C ALA A 59 -10.94 -8.27 3.60
N LYS A 60 -11.46 -7.89 4.78
CA LYS A 60 -12.54 -6.90 4.92
C LYS A 60 -12.07 -5.57 5.50
N GLU A 61 -11.04 -5.59 6.33
CA GLU A 61 -10.58 -4.37 6.97
C GLU A 61 -9.88 -3.44 5.98
N SER A 62 -10.20 -2.16 6.13
CA SER A 62 -9.63 -1.12 5.31
C SER A 62 -8.17 -0.89 5.68
N ILE A 63 -7.32 -0.67 4.68
CA ILE A 63 -5.90 -0.35 4.91
C ILE A 63 -5.77 1.15 5.15
N GLU A 64 -5.02 1.52 6.18
CA GLU A 64 -4.59 2.90 6.38
C GLU A 64 -3.43 3.20 5.45
N VAL A 65 -3.52 4.30 4.71
CA VAL A 65 -2.48 4.72 3.75
C VAL A 65 -2.02 6.11 4.16
N GLU A 66 -0.72 6.28 4.39
CA GLU A 66 -0.15 7.58 4.72
C GLU A 66 -0.02 8.50 3.49
N LYS A 67 0.45 9.72 3.73
CA LYS A 67 0.88 10.60 2.63
C LYS A 67 2.09 9.98 1.91
N PRO A 68 2.14 10.04 0.57
CA PRO A 68 3.34 9.70 -0.19
C PRO A 68 4.58 10.50 0.22
N PHE A 69 5.73 9.84 0.17
CA PHE A 69 7.06 10.41 0.34
C PHE A 69 7.84 10.32 -0.97
N GLY A 70 8.61 11.36 -1.29
CA GLY A 70 9.50 11.37 -2.45
C GLY A 70 9.60 12.75 -3.09
N SER A 71 9.99 12.78 -4.36
CA SER A 71 10.30 13.99 -5.13
C SER A 71 9.07 14.82 -5.54
N TYR A 72 7.88 14.23 -5.61
CA TYR A 72 6.66 15.00 -5.88
C TYR A 72 6.07 15.59 -4.58
N ALA A 73 6.15 16.91 -4.45
CA ALA A 73 5.63 17.66 -3.29
C ALA A 73 4.20 18.20 -3.46
N GLY A 74 3.56 17.94 -4.61
CA GLY A 74 2.25 18.49 -4.94
C GLY A 74 1.08 17.85 -4.20
N ASN A 75 -0.13 18.28 -4.57
CA ASN A 75 -1.37 17.78 -3.98
C ASN A 75 -1.65 16.34 -4.42
N TRP A 76 -2.38 15.59 -3.60
CA TRP A 76 -2.79 14.23 -3.92
C TRP A 76 -4.30 14.11 -3.73
N ASN A 77 -4.96 13.42 -4.67
CA ASN A 77 -6.30 12.90 -4.40
C ASN A 77 -6.18 11.69 -3.46
N HIS A 78 -6.22 11.96 -2.16
CA HIS A 78 -5.95 10.94 -1.13
C HIS A 78 -6.87 9.72 -1.26
N ASN A 79 -8.17 9.91 -1.51
CA ASN A 79 -9.12 8.82 -1.63
C ASN A 79 -8.83 7.91 -2.82
N ALA A 80 -8.54 8.51 -3.98
CA ALA A 80 -8.25 7.75 -5.18
C ALA A 80 -6.86 7.07 -5.08
N PHE A 81 -5.87 7.74 -4.48
CA PHE A 81 -4.56 7.17 -4.23
C PHE A 81 -4.61 5.99 -3.25
N ARG A 82 -5.34 6.14 -2.14
CA ARG A 82 -5.56 5.06 -1.16
C ARG A 82 -6.11 3.81 -1.84
N LYS A 83 -7.10 3.96 -2.73
CA LYS A 83 -7.74 2.84 -3.43
C LYS A 83 -6.75 2.05 -4.29
N ILE A 84 -5.87 2.73 -5.04
CA ILE A 84 -4.90 2.04 -5.91
C ILE A 84 -3.76 1.40 -5.10
N VAL A 85 -3.36 2.00 -3.98
CA VAL A 85 -2.38 1.41 -3.04
C VAL A 85 -2.94 0.14 -2.42
N GLU A 86 -4.19 0.18 -1.94
CA GLU A 86 -4.86 -0.98 -1.37
C GLU A 86 -5.00 -2.10 -2.42
N ASP A 87 -5.44 -1.78 -3.64
CA ASP A 87 -5.54 -2.77 -4.72
C ASP A 87 -4.17 -3.39 -5.09
N TYR A 88 -3.10 -2.58 -5.15
CA TYR A 88 -1.75 -3.09 -5.37
C TYR A 88 -1.33 -4.04 -4.25
N TYR A 89 -1.51 -3.64 -2.98
CA TYR A 89 -1.18 -4.46 -1.82
C TYR A 89 -1.97 -5.78 -1.81
N ARG A 90 -3.29 -5.75 -2.06
CA ARG A 90 -4.14 -6.94 -2.13
C ARG A 90 -3.81 -7.84 -3.34
N SER A 91 -3.32 -7.26 -4.43
CA SER A 91 -2.80 -7.99 -5.60
C SER A 91 -1.49 -8.70 -5.30
N ALA A 92 -0.69 -8.19 -4.35
CA ALA A 92 0.48 -8.88 -3.84
C ALA A 92 0.06 -10.00 -2.87
N ILE A 93 -0.80 -9.65 -1.91
CA ILE A 93 -1.13 -10.44 -0.73
C ILE A 93 -2.63 -10.32 -0.44
N GLY A 94 -3.37 -11.36 -0.82
CA GLY A 94 -4.82 -11.40 -0.72
C GLY A 94 -5.35 -12.64 -1.42
N ARG A 95 -6.66 -12.78 -1.56
CA ARG A 95 -7.27 -14.00 -2.13
C ARG A 95 -6.73 -14.35 -3.52
N GLN A 96 -6.43 -13.32 -4.32
CA GLN A 96 -5.85 -13.42 -5.66
C GLN A 96 -4.38 -12.96 -5.69
N GLY A 97 -3.73 -12.91 -4.52
CA GLY A 97 -2.38 -12.42 -4.35
C GLY A 97 -1.38 -13.22 -5.19
N ARG A 98 -0.45 -12.51 -5.83
CA ARG A 98 0.63 -13.10 -6.64
C ARG A 98 1.69 -13.76 -5.77
N ALA A 99 1.99 -13.17 -4.62
CA ALA A 99 3.01 -13.68 -3.70
C ALA A 99 2.41 -14.59 -2.63
N MET A 100 1.33 -14.15 -1.98
CA MET A 100 0.69 -14.89 -0.89
C MET A 100 -0.83 -14.84 -1.03
N ARG A 101 -1.47 -16.01 -0.88
CA ARG A 101 -2.92 -16.15 -0.96
C ARG A 101 -3.54 -16.21 0.43
N ILE A 102 -4.20 -15.12 0.84
CA ILE A 102 -4.88 -15.01 2.13
C ILE A 102 -6.37 -14.82 1.89
N GLY A 103 -7.16 -15.77 2.38
CA GLY A 103 -8.60 -15.84 2.13
C GLY A 103 -9.45 -15.12 3.19
N PRO A 104 -10.75 -14.93 2.93
CA PRO A 104 -11.71 -14.41 3.92
C PRO A 104 -11.69 -15.24 5.22
N GLY A 105 -11.82 -14.57 6.37
CA GLY A 105 -11.78 -15.22 7.68
C GLY A 105 -10.37 -15.60 8.16
N SER A 106 -9.32 -15.20 7.43
CA SER A 106 -7.95 -15.31 7.93
C SER A 106 -7.69 -14.20 8.94
N GLU A 107 -7.49 -14.59 10.19
CA GLU A 107 -7.18 -13.70 11.32
C GLU A 107 -5.77 -14.00 11.84
N ASN A 108 -5.22 -13.08 12.65
CA ASN A 108 -3.89 -13.24 13.29
C ASN A 108 -2.73 -13.49 12.32
N VAL A 109 -2.87 -13.03 11.07
CA VAL A 109 -1.84 -13.16 10.04
C VAL A 109 -0.60 -12.36 10.43
N ARG A 110 0.56 -13.02 10.50
CA ARG A 110 1.87 -12.40 10.72
C ARG A 110 2.74 -12.55 9.50
N MET A 111 3.31 -11.43 9.03
CA MET A 111 4.19 -11.35 7.88
C MET A 111 5.40 -10.50 8.28
N ARG A 112 6.62 -11.01 8.11
CA ARG A 112 7.85 -10.38 8.60
C ARG A 112 8.97 -10.49 7.57
N GLY A 113 9.69 -9.40 7.33
CA GLY A 113 10.87 -9.38 6.46
C GLY A 113 10.59 -9.77 5.01
N ASN A 114 9.37 -9.51 4.50
CA ASN A 114 9.03 -9.85 3.13
C ASN A 114 9.43 -8.73 2.18
N THR A 115 10.05 -9.08 1.07
CA THR A 115 10.21 -8.21 -0.10
C THR A 115 9.53 -8.87 -1.29
N ILE A 116 8.58 -8.17 -1.91
CA ILE A 116 7.82 -8.64 -3.07
C ILE A 116 8.01 -7.63 -4.19
N GLU A 117 8.48 -8.11 -5.34
CA GLU A 117 8.77 -7.27 -6.50
C GLU A 117 7.84 -7.68 -7.66
N PHE A 118 6.91 -6.79 -7.99
CA PHE A 118 6.09 -6.87 -9.20
C PHE A 118 5.51 -5.49 -9.52
N SER A 119 5.29 -5.26 -10.80
CA SER A 119 4.78 -3.98 -11.29
C SER A 119 3.28 -4.01 -11.56
N LYS A 120 2.61 -2.90 -11.23
CA LYS A 120 1.22 -2.62 -11.60
C LYS A 120 1.03 -1.11 -11.73
N SER A 121 0.36 -0.69 -12.79
CA SER A 121 0.16 0.73 -13.12
C SER A 121 -1.31 1.12 -13.06
N TYR A 122 -1.56 2.36 -12.65
CA TYR A 122 -2.89 2.94 -12.51
C TYR A 122 -2.89 4.38 -13.03
N GLN A 123 -4.04 4.82 -13.53
CA GLN A 123 -4.30 6.22 -13.82
C GLN A 123 -4.99 6.86 -12.61
N LEU A 124 -4.58 8.08 -12.27
CA LEU A 124 -5.08 8.84 -11.13
C LEU A 124 -5.26 10.31 -11.51
N GLU A 125 -6.40 10.90 -11.16
CA GLU A 125 -6.57 12.35 -11.24
C GLU A 125 -5.93 13.04 -10.04
N ILE A 126 -5.02 13.98 -10.31
CA ILE A 126 -4.33 14.78 -9.30
C ILE A 126 -4.86 16.23 -9.33
N PRO A 127 -5.23 16.81 -8.17
CA PRO A 127 -5.57 18.23 -8.08
C PRO A 127 -4.34 19.09 -8.39
N GLN A 128 -4.52 20.16 -9.17
CA GLN A 128 -3.47 21.16 -9.38
C GLN A 128 -3.41 22.07 -8.15
#